data_AF-A0A6P5GSR4-F1
#
_entry.id   AF-A0A6P5GSR4-F1
#
_cell.length_a   1.000
_cell.length_b   1.000
_cell.length_c   1.000
_cell.angle_alpha   90.00
_cell.angle_beta   90.00
_cell.angle_gamma   90.00
#
_symmetry.space_group_name_H-M   'P 1'
#
loop_
_entity.id
_entity.type
_entity.pdbx_description
1 polymer ?
#
loop_
_entity_poly.entity_id
_entity_poly.type
_entity_poly.pdbx_seq_one_letter_code
_entity_poly.pdbx_strand_id
1 'polypeptide(L)'
;MDARCPSRSAAEKRRRRSHAHRRRRAAGRLHRKYCRPAFGGEPSMLSSSSSSSPLQRKVLELRRLVPGGRDMPAERLFTCTADYIFQLRLRVRLLKALANLCMP
;
A
#
# COMPACT_ATOMS: atom_id res chain seq x y z
N MET A 1 62.79 -13.84 -14.40
CA MET A 1 61.62 -13.65 -13.51
C MET A 1 60.52 -13.06 -14.36
N ASP A 2 59.68 -13.89 -14.98
CA ASP A 2 58.52 -13.43 -15.74
C ASP A 2 57.30 -14.25 -15.36
N ALA A 3 56.43 -13.62 -14.57
CA ALA A 3 55.12 -14.11 -14.22
C ALA A 3 54.19 -13.99 -15.43
N ARG A 4 53.76 -15.12 -16.01
CA ARG A 4 52.68 -15.14 -17.01
C ARG A 4 51.46 -15.84 -16.43
N CYS A 5 50.49 -15.02 -16.02
CA CYS A 5 49.15 -15.42 -15.60
C CYS A 5 48.49 -16.37 -16.62
N PRO A 6 47.89 -17.50 -16.20
CA PRO A 6 47.10 -18.30 -17.11
C PRO A 6 45.77 -17.60 -17.40
N SER A 7 45.47 -17.50 -18.69
CA SER A 7 44.23 -17.01 -19.27
C SER A 7 43.03 -17.71 -18.65
N ARG A 8 42.19 -16.94 -17.95
CA ARG A 8 40.90 -17.42 -17.42
C ARG A 8 40.02 -17.87 -18.58
N SER A 9 39.89 -19.19 -18.75
CA SER A 9 39.14 -19.78 -19.86
C SER A 9 37.68 -19.30 -19.86
N ALA A 10 37.10 -19.16 -21.05
CA ALA A 10 35.73 -18.68 -21.25
C ALA A 10 34.68 -19.47 -20.44
N ALA A 11 34.98 -20.72 -20.07
CA ALA A 11 34.14 -21.57 -19.24
C ALA A 11 33.96 -21.01 -17.81
N GLU A 12 35.02 -20.44 -17.21
CA GLU A 12 34.99 -19.83 -15.88
C GLU A 12 34.16 -18.53 -15.88
N LYS A 13 34.28 -17.73 -16.94
CA LYS A 13 33.40 -16.54 -17.13
C LYS A 13 31.93 -16.94 -17.27
N ARG A 14 31.63 -18.05 -17.96
CA ARG A 14 30.26 -18.56 -18.16
C ARG A 14 29.65 -19.09 -16.86
N ARG A 15 30.44 -19.79 -16.03
CA ARG A 15 30.06 -20.23 -14.68
C ARG A 15 29.73 -19.05 -13.76
N ARG A 16 30.55 -18.00 -13.76
CA ARG A 16 30.31 -16.78 -12.96
C ARG A 16 29.03 -16.04 -13.37
N ARG A 17 28.73 -15.96 -14.68
CA ARG A 17 27.47 -15.37 -15.18
C ARG A 17 26.24 -16.15 -14.73
N SER A 18 26.29 -17.49 -14.78
CA SER A 18 25.20 -18.36 -14.31
C SER A 18 24.97 -18.22 -12.79
N HIS A 19 26.04 -18.16 -12.00
CA HIS A 19 25.96 -18.00 -10.55
C HIS A 19 25.38 -16.63 -10.15
N ALA A 20 25.76 -15.56 -10.87
CA ALA A 20 25.19 -14.23 -10.67
C ALA A 20 23.69 -14.17 -11.02
N HIS A 21 23.28 -14.82 -12.12
CA HIS A 21 21.86 -14.89 -12.51
C HIS A 21 21.01 -15.69 -11.51
N ARG A 22 21.58 -16.75 -10.91
CA ARG A 22 20.92 -17.56 -9.88
C ARG A 22 20.75 -16.78 -8.57
N ARG A 23 21.76 -15.99 -8.14
CA ARG A 23 21.66 -15.12 -6.95
C ARG A 23 20.60 -14.02 -7.12
N ARG A 24 20.48 -13.42 -8.31
CA ARG A 24 19.43 -12.42 -8.59
C ARG A 24 18.01 -13.01 -8.47
N ARG A 25 17.78 -14.24 -8.94
CA ARG A 25 16.47 -14.91 -8.82
C ARG A 25 16.12 -15.28 -7.37
N ALA A 26 17.10 -15.64 -6.55
CA ALA A 26 16.88 -15.94 -5.12
C ALA A 26 16.51 -14.68 -4.32
N ALA A 27 17.18 -13.55 -4.58
CA ALA A 27 16.88 -12.27 -3.92
C ALA A 27 15.47 -11.74 -4.25
N GLY A 28 14.99 -11.94 -5.48
CA GLY A 28 13.65 -11.50 -5.90
C GLY A 28 12.47 -12.26 -5.26
N ARG A 29 12.70 -13.43 -4.64
CA ARG A 29 11.63 -14.20 -3.98
C ARG A 29 11.27 -13.70 -2.58
N LEU A 30 12.20 -13.07 -1.87
CA LEU A 30 11.98 -12.63 -0.49
C LEU A 30 11.15 -11.34 -0.40
N HIS A 31 11.15 -10.51 -1.46
CA HIS A 31 10.40 -9.25 -1.47
C HIS A 31 8.89 -9.43 -1.78
N ARG A 32 8.50 -10.61 -2.29
CA ARG A 32 7.13 -10.86 -2.78
C ARG A 32 6.13 -11.24 -1.68
N LYS A 33 6.57 -11.52 -0.45
CA LYS A 33 5.69 -11.99 0.64
C LYS A 33 4.91 -10.86 1.34
N TYR A 34 5.38 -9.62 1.31
CA TYR A 34 4.76 -8.50 2.06
C TYR A 34 4.10 -7.43 1.17
N CYS A 35 4.24 -7.52 -0.15
CA CYS A 35 3.65 -6.59 -1.12
C CYS A 35 2.70 -7.33 -2.07
N ARG A 36 1.63 -7.93 -1.52
CA ARG A 36 0.46 -8.28 -2.34
C ARG A 36 -0.52 -7.09 -2.29
N PRO A 37 -0.65 -6.28 -3.35
CA PRO A 37 -1.73 -5.31 -3.44
C PRO A 37 -3.05 -6.08 -3.57
N ALA A 38 -3.99 -5.83 -2.66
CA ALA A 38 -5.27 -6.53 -2.62
C ALA A 38 -6.31 -5.98 -3.61
N PHE A 39 -6.04 -4.90 -4.32
CA PHE A 39 -6.95 -4.37 -5.36
C PHE A 39 -6.14 -3.77 -6.51
N GLY A 40 -6.55 -4.10 -7.74
CA GLY A 40 -5.84 -3.84 -8.99
C GLY A 40 -5.47 -2.39 -9.20
N GLY A 41 -4.20 -2.18 -9.57
CA GLY A 41 -3.66 -0.94 -10.08
C GLY A 41 -2.39 -1.27 -10.85
N GLU A 42 -2.42 -1.01 -12.16
CA GLU A 42 -1.27 -1.13 -13.06
C GLU A 42 -0.08 -0.30 -12.55
N PRO A 43 1.15 -0.82 -12.55
CA PRO A 43 2.33 -0.06 -12.13
C PRO A 43 2.82 0.83 -13.26
N SER A 44 2.28 2.06 -13.36
CA SER A 44 2.89 3.12 -14.16
C SER A 44 4.22 3.53 -13.53
N MET A 45 5.32 3.30 -14.24
CA MET A 45 6.67 3.71 -13.87
C MET A 45 6.86 5.24 -13.94
N LEU A 46 6.27 5.97 -12.99
CA LEU A 46 6.61 7.36 -12.73
C LEU A 46 7.01 7.53 -11.27
N SER A 47 8.27 7.91 -11.13
CA SER A 47 9.02 8.25 -9.94
C SER A 47 8.35 9.33 -9.09
N SER A 48 7.99 8.95 -7.86
CA SER A 48 8.37 9.63 -6.62
C SER A 48 7.69 8.87 -5.50
N SER A 49 8.41 7.95 -4.86
CA SER A 49 7.88 7.22 -3.71
C SER A 49 7.88 8.15 -2.50
N SER A 50 6.91 9.07 -2.45
CA SER A 50 6.45 9.58 -1.17
C SER A 50 5.76 8.40 -0.49
N SER A 51 6.53 7.64 0.29
CA SER A 51 6.02 6.55 1.10
C SER A 51 5.18 7.17 2.21
N SER A 52 3.95 7.57 1.87
CA SER A 52 2.98 8.02 2.84
C SER A 52 2.80 6.92 3.86
N SER A 53 2.94 7.28 5.14
CA SER A 53 2.83 6.31 6.21
C SER A 53 1.44 5.65 6.17
N PRO A 54 1.28 4.41 6.67
CA PRO A 54 -0.03 3.79 6.75
C PRO A 54 -1.07 4.67 7.46
N LEU A 55 -0.63 5.46 8.45
CA LEU A 55 -1.46 6.45 9.13
C LEU A 55 -1.92 7.56 8.17
N GLN A 56 -1.02 8.13 7.37
CA GLN A 56 -1.38 9.16 6.40
C GLN A 56 -2.39 8.66 5.38
N ARG A 57 -2.29 7.40 4.94
CA ARG A 57 -3.29 6.77 4.06
C ARG A 57 -4.66 6.69 4.72
N LYS A 58 -4.72 6.25 5.98
CA LYS A 58 -5.96 6.20 6.77
C LYS A 58 -6.58 7.58 6.95
N VAL A 59 -5.76 8.61 7.23
CA VAL A 59 -6.26 9.99 7.34
C VAL A 59 -6.81 10.48 5.99
N LEU A 60 -6.14 10.16 4.88
CA LEU A 60 -6.60 10.51 3.54
C LEU A 60 -7.92 9.81 3.17
N GLU A 61 -8.07 8.55 3.56
CA GLU A 61 -9.33 7.82 3.44
C GLU A 61 -10.44 8.47 4.28
N LEU A 62 -10.13 8.81 5.54
CA LEU A 62 -11.09 9.46 6.43
C LEU A 62 -11.60 10.78 5.84
N ARG A 63 -10.71 11.59 5.26
CA ARG A 63 -11.07 12.84 4.56
C ARG A 63 -12.03 12.65 3.38
N ARG A 64 -12.02 11.48 2.73
CA ARG A 64 -12.94 11.15 1.63
C ARG A 64 -14.32 10.72 2.13
N LEU A 65 -14.38 10.12 3.31
CA LEU A 65 -15.62 9.61 3.91
C LEU A 65 -16.42 10.69 4.66
N VAL A 66 -15.72 11.64 5.29
CA VAL A 66 -16.34 12.69 6.09
C VAL A 66 -16.81 13.83 5.17
N PRO A 67 -18.08 14.25 5.23
CA PRO A 67 -18.57 15.40 4.49
C PRO A 67 -17.72 16.65 4.78
N GLY A 68 -17.22 17.31 3.73
CA GLY A 68 -16.34 18.47 3.87
C GLY A 68 -14.92 18.17 4.35
N GLY A 69 -14.51 16.90 4.43
CA GLY A 69 -13.23 16.49 5.02
C GLY A 69 -11.97 16.70 4.17
N ARG A 70 -12.08 16.94 2.85
CA ARG A 70 -10.92 16.92 1.91
C ARG A 70 -9.80 17.87 2.30
N ASP A 71 -10.14 19.09 2.70
CA ASP A 71 -9.18 20.16 3.01
C ASP A 71 -9.09 20.44 4.51
N MET A 72 -9.71 19.61 5.35
CA MET A 72 -9.81 19.84 6.78
C MET A 72 -8.52 19.45 7.51
N PRO A 73 -8.01 20.28 8.45
CA PRO A 73 -6.90 19.90 9.32
C PRO A 73 -7.27 18.68 10.18
N ALA A 74 -6.28 17.85 10.52
CA ALA A 74 -6.51 16.55 11.14
C ALA A 74 -7.30 16.64 12.47
N GLU A 75 -7.02 17.64 13.29
CA GLU A 75 -7.72 17.84 14.57
C GLU A 75 -9.22 18.06 14.38
N ARG A 76 -9.60 19.01 13.52
CA ARG A 76 -11.02 19.24 13.18
C ARG A 76 -11.65 18.06 12.45
N LEU A 77 -10.89 17.35 11.62
CA LEU A 77 -11.36 16.16 10.92
C LEU A 77 -11.87 15.12 11.92
N PHE A 78 -11.14 14.88 13.01
CA PHE A 78 -11.55 13.89 14.01
C PHE A 78 -12.79 14.32 14.79
N THR A 79 -12.91 15.59 15.17
CA THR A 79 -14.13 16.11 15.81
C THR A 79 -15.34 15.97 14.88
N CYS A 80 -15.22 16.44 13.64
CA CYS A 80 -16.29 16.33 12.64
C CYS A 80 -16.63 14.86 12.33
N THR A 81 -15.65 13.97 12.34
CA THR A 81 -15.85 12.52 12.20
C THR A 81 -16.72 11.99 13.35
N ALA A 82 -16.43 12.37 14.59
CA ALA A 82 -17.20 11.90 15.75
C ALA A 82 -18.67 12.35 15.65
N ASP A 83 -18.89 13.61 15.29
CA ASP A 83 -20.23 14.15 15.06
C ASP A 83 -20.95 13.41 13.92
N TYR A 84 -20.25 13.15 12.82
CA TYR A 84 -20.84 12.48 11.67
C TYR A 84 -21.22 11.02 11.99
N ILE A 85 -20.36 10.29 12.72
CA ILE A 85 -20.68 8.93 13.20
C ILE A 85 -21.93 8.98 14.09
N PHE A 86 -22.01 9.95 15.01
CA PHE A 86 -23.16 10.10 15.89
C PHE A 86 -24.45 10.36 15.11
N GLN A 87 -24.44 11.30 14.16
CA GLN A 87 -25.59 11.60 13.30
C GLN A 87 -26.03 10.40 12.48
N LEU A 88 -25.10 9.66 11.88
CA LEU A 88 -25.42 8.43 11.13
C LEU A 88 -26.10 7.38 12.03
N ARG A 89 -25.57 7.17 13.24
CA ARG A 89 -26.17 6.24 14.21
C ARG A 89 -27.59 6.64 14.58
N LEU A 90 -27.84 7.93 14.81
CA LEU A 90 -29.18 8.43 15.10
C LEU A 90 -30.13 8.21 13.92
N ARG A 91 -29.71 8.55 12.70
CA ARG A 91 -30.53 8.33 11.48
C ARG A 91 -30.89 6.86 11.30
N VAL A 92 -29.92 5.95 11.47
CA VAL A 92 -30.18 4.50 11.38
C VAL A 92 -31.16 4.03 12.46
N ARG A 93 -31.01 4.51 13.71
CA ARG A 93 -31.95 4.17 14.79
C ARG A 93 -33.37 4.65 14.49
N LEU A 94 -33.51 5.88 14.02
CA LEU A 94 -34.80 6.44 13.62
C LEU A 94 -35.44 5.62 12.49
N LEU A 95 -34.70 5.37 11.41
CA LEU A 95 -35.21 4.61 10.27
C LEU A 95 -35.61 3.18 10.66
N LYS A 96 -34.87 2.53 11.55
CA LYS A 96 -35.26 1.22 12.10
C LYS A 96 -36.54 1.29 12.92
N ALA A 97 -36.69 2.30 13.77
CA ALA A 97 -37.91 2.49 14.55
C ALA A 97 -39.11 2.71 13.62
N LEU A 98 -38.97 3.55 12.60
CA LEU A 98 -40.03 3.77 11.60
C LEU A 98 -40.34 2.50 10.80
N ALA A 99 -39.33 1.75 10.37
CA ALA A 99 -39.52 0.49 9.66
C ALA A 99 -40.33 -0.51 10.50
N ASN A 100 -40.01 -0.64 11.79
CA ASN A 100 -40.77 -1.51 12.70
C ASN A 100 -42.22 -1.06 12.90
N LEU A 101 -42.53 0.23 12.71
CA LEU A 101 -43.90 0.75 12.77
C LEU A 101 -44.66 0.54 11.46
N CYS A 102 -43.96 0.54 10.31
CA CYS A 102 -44.58 0.41 8.98
C CYS A 102 -44.69 -1.05 8.50
N MET A 103 -43.80 -1.94 8.95
CA MET A 103 -43.72 -3.35 8.58
C MET A 103 -43.49 -4.17 9.86
N PRO A 104 -44.55 -4.38 10.67
CA PRO A 104 -44.44 -5.08 11.95
C PRO A 104 -44.09 -6.57 11.79
#